data_AF-A0A288GU70-F1
#
_entry.id   AF-A0A288GU70-F1
#
_cell.length_a   1.000
_cell.length_b   1.000
_cell.length_c   1.000
_cell.angle_alpha   90.00
_cell.angle_beta   90.00
_cell.angle_gamma   90.00
#
_symmetry.space_group_name_H-M   'P 1'
#
loop_
_entity.id
_entity.type
_entity.pdbx_description
1 polymer ?
#
loop_
_entity_poly.entity_id
_entity_poly.type
_entity_poly.pdbx_seq_one_letter_code
_entity_poly.pdbx_strand_id
1 'polypeptide(L)'
;MCLLHAIKQRRIEQKRSLSSLHIITCDHNTRENIQEEIDLVESESKDCSFHSVSYGGSDHHEQALRIRRHEQFIQYCHKHTISFLLTGHHLDDRIETTLLNMKRGANINGIKAINVSDSHFLDPNITLLRPLINHTKQEIIQYCKDNSIPYLNDPTNTNTDYSERNHIRILIQDYLSTPQFYTSFNNLYDFLENNNQKNIARKQVTIIEQDTYDLITISSGNRTPDKLYNLYQNYSISINPRSTTLDSLCEQLNKKSGNKISYQGLTISAYSYASVIKKIEE
;
A
#
# COMPACT_ATOMS: atom_id res chain seq x y z
N MET A 1 -15.98 3.48 7.09
CA MET A 1 -17.01 4.43 7.57
C MET A 1 -16.57 5.89 7.56
N CYS A 2 -15.61 6.31 8.39
CA CYS A 2 -15.14 7.72 8.41
C CYS A 2 -14.77 8.28 7.03
N LEU A 3 -13.94 7.55 6.27
CA LEU A 3 -13.54 7.96 4.91
C LEU A 3 -14.75 8.12 3.98
N LEU A 4 -15.67 7.16 3.99
CA LEU A 4 -16.90 7.18 3.19
C LEU A 4 -17.70 8.46 3.47
N HIS A 5 -17.98 8.71 4.76
CA HIS A 5 -18.71 9.90 5.17
C HIS A 5 -18.00 11.19 4.75
N ALA A 6 -16.70 11.32 5.03
CA ALA A 6 -15.93 12.52 4.70
C ALA A 6 -15.93 12.82 3.18
N ILE A 7 -15.79 11.78 2.34
CA ILE A 7 -15.84 11.94 0.87
C ILE A 7 -17.25 12.30 0.39
N LYS A 8 -18.30 11.69 0.96
CA LYS A 8 -19.69 12.04 0.65
C LYS A 8 -19.98 13.49 0.97
N GLN A 9 -19.66 13.95 2.19
CA GLN A 9 -19.84 15.35 2.60
C GLN A 9 -19.12 16.31 1.65
N ARG A 10 -17.85 16.05 1.35
CA ARG A 10 -17.07 16.89 0.44
C ARG A 10 -17.64 16.93 -0.98
N ARG A 11 -18.21 15.83 -1.48
CA ARG A 11 -18.90 15.82 -2.78
C ARG A 11 -20.20 16.62 -2.75
N ILE A 12 -20.98 16.50 -1.69
CA ILE A 12 -22.23 17.27 -1.49
C ILE A 12 -21.93 18.77 -1.45
N GLU A 13 -20.93 19.19 -0.67
CA GLU A 13 -20.46 20.60 -0.60
C GLU A 13 -20.04 21.14 -1.98
N GLN A 14 -19.38 20.29 -2.78
CA GLN A 14 -18.93 20.63 -4.14
C GLN A 14 -20.03 20.46 -5.21
N LYS A 15 -21.26 20.12 -4.83
CA LYS A 15 -22.38 19.82 -5.75
C LYS A 15 -22.02 18.76 -6.81
N ARG A 16 -21.21 17.77 -6.41
CA ARG A 16 -20.80 16.64 -7.26
C ARG A 16 -21.70 15.43 -7.00
N SER A 17 -22.03 14.70 -8.07
CA SER A 17 -22.83 13.49 -7.95
C SER A 17 -22.16 12.44 -7.07
N LEU A 18 -22.95 11.75 -6.25
CA LEU A 18 -22.52 10.57 -5.50
C LEU A 18 -22.59 9.29 -6.34
N SER A 19 -23.32 9.30 -7.47
CA SER A 19 -23.44 8.14 -8.37
C SER A 19 -22.11 7.69 -8.99
N SER A 20 -21.13 8.59 -9.10
CA SER A 20 -19.77 8.27 -9.56
C SER A 20 -18.83 7.87 -8.43
N LEU A 21 -19.34 7.65 -7.22
CA LEU A 21 -18.60 7.09 -6.09
C LEU A 21 -18.88 5.59 -6.05
N HIS A 22 -17.81 4.80 -6.12
CA HIS A 22 -17.88 3.35 -6.03
C HIS A 22 -17.27 2.93 -4.70
N ILE A 23 -18.02 2.14 -3.95
CA ILE A 23 -17.62 1.58 -2.66
C ILE A 23 -17.39 0.10 -2.84
N ILE A 24 -16.16 -0.34 -2.57
CA ILE A 24 -15.76 -1.73 -2.64
C ILE A 24 -15.41 -2.23 -1.24
N THR A 25 -16.04 -3.33 -0.82
CA THR A 25 -15.70 -4.04 0.41
C THR A 25 -15.22 -5.45 0.09
N CYS A 26 -14.32 -5.97 0.92
CA CYS A 26 -13.59 -7.20 0.70
C CYS A 26 -13.79 -8.14 1.89
N ASP A 27 -14.45 -9.26 1.65
CA ASP A 27 -14.69 -10.31 2.61
C ASP A 27 -13.67 -11.44 2.45
N HIS A 28 -12.74 -11.53 3.38
CA HIS A 28 -11.74 -12.60 3.40
C HIS A 28 -12.23 -13.89 4.09
N ASN A 29 -13.48 -13.94 4.54
CA ASN A 29 -14.12 -15.04 5.27
C ASN A 29 -13.34 -15.48 6.53
N THR A 30 -12.57 -14.55 7.11
CA THR A 30 -11.69 -14.79 8.25
C THR A 30 -12.26 -14.34 9.59
N ARG A 31 -13.47 -13.74 9.62
CA ARG A 31 -14.06 -13.10 10.79
C ARG A 31 -15.54 -13.46 10.95
N GLU A 32 -15.95 -13.75 12.19
CA GLU A 32 -17.34 -14.14 12.51
C GLU A 32 -18.38 -13.03 12.20
N ASN A 33 -17.99 -11.75 12.25
CA ASN A 33 -18.90 -10.60 12.07
C ASN A 33 -18.79 -9.89 10.71
N ILE A 34 -18.26 -10.55 9.67
CA ILE A 34 -18.08 -9.89 8.37
C ILE A 34 -19.41 -9.45 7.75
N GLN A 35 -20.48 -10.23 7.95
CA GLN A 35 -21.80 -9.89 7.39
C GLN A 35 -22.34 -8.58 7.97
N GLU A 36 -22.19 -8.37 9.29
CA GLU A 36 -22.57 -7.11 9.93
C GLU A 36 -21.80 -5.92 9.35
N GLU A 37 -20.52 -6.10 9.00
CA GLU A 37 -19.70 -5.06 8.39
C GLU A 37 -20.15 -4.72 6.97
N ILE A 38 -20.46 -5.75 6.17
CA ILE A 38 -20.97 -5.59 4.81
C ILE A 38 -22.33 -4.87 4.85
N ASP A 39 -23.25 -5.34 5.71
CA ASP A 39 -24.59 -4.77 5.86
C ASP A 39 -24.50 -3.30 6.30
N LEU A 40 -23.59 -2.98 7.22
CA LEU A 40 -23.36 -1.61 7.65
C LEU A 40 -22.86 -0.73 6.49
N VAL A 41 -21.82 -1.17 5.77
CA VAL A 41 -21.27 -0.39 4.65
C VAL A 41 -22.29 -0.22 3.53
N GLU A 42 -23.06 -1.26 3.21
CA GLU A 42 -24.12 -1.22 2.22
C GLU A 42 -25.22 -0.21 2.61
N SER A 43 -25.66 -0.26 3.87
CA SER A 43 -26.70 0.64 4.38
C SER A 43 -26.32 2.13 4.26
N GLU A 44 -25.04 2.44 4.40
CA GLU A 44 -24.46 3.78 4.33
C GLU A 44 -24.06 4.20 2.90
N SER A 45 -24.12 3.26 1.95
CA SER A 45 -23.74 3.44 0.55
C SER A 45 -24.95 3.49 -0.42
N LYS A 46 -26.18 3.66 0.08
CA LYS A 46 -27.43 3.64 -0.72
C LYS A 46 -27.48 4.64 -1.89
N ASP A 47 -26.72 5.71 -1.79
CA ASP A 47 -26.57 6.79 -2.78
C ASP A 47 -25.34 6.64 -3.68
N CYS A 48 -24.59 5.54 -3.52
CA CYS A 48 -23.35 5.23 -4.21
C CYS A 48 -23.46 3.86 -4.92
N SER A 49 -22.52 3.55 -5.81
CA SER A 49 -22.40 2.19 -6.34
C SER A 49 -21.69 1.31 -5.31
N PHE A 50 -22.37 0.31 -4.75
CA PHE A 50 -21.77 -0.61 -3.78
C PHE A 50 -21.41 -1.96 -4.42
N HIS A 51 -20.27 -2.50 -4.04
CA HIS A 51 -19.81 -3.82 -4.47
C HIS A 51 -19.09 -4.55 -3.33
N SER A 52 -19.54 -5.77 -3.03
CA SER A 52 -18.85 -6.68 -2.12
C SER A 52 -18.13 -7.76 -2.92
N VAL A 53 -16.89 -8.04 -2.54
CA VAL A 53 -16.08 -9.13 -3.10
C VAL A 53 -15.80 -10.12 -1.97
N SER A 54 -16.26 -11.37 -2.12
CA SER A 54 -15.94 -12.45 -1.19
C SER A 54 -14.82 -13.31 -1.76
N TYR A 55 -13.77 -13.55 -0.96
CA TYR A 55 -12.64 -14.40 -1.30
C TYR A 55 -12.93 -15.83 -0.81
N GLY A 56 -13.25 -16.73 -1.74
CA GLY A 56 -13.21 -18.16 -1.45
C GLY A 56 -11.76 -18.63 -1.31
N GLY A 57 -11.43 -19.35 -0.23
CA GLY A 57 -10.14 -20.02 -0.09
C GLY A 57 -9.73 -20.30 1.36
N SER A 58 -8.91 -21.32 1.54
CA SER A 58 -8.35 -21.75 2.84
C SER A 58 -7.03 -21.05 3.21
N ASP A 59 -6.59 -20.07 2.42
CA ASP A 59 -5.31 -19.41 2.64
C ASP A 59 -5.47 -18.19 3.56
N HIS A 60 -5.02 -18.35 4.79
CA HIS A 60 -5.18 -17.36 5.87
C HIS A 60 -3.94 -16.43 5.98
N HIS A 61 -2.98 -16.52 5.06
CA HIS A 61 -1.79 -15.67 5.09
C HIS A 61 -2.15 -14.22 4.70
N GLU A 62 -2.00 -13.27 5.63
CA GLU A 62 -2.37 -11.85 5.48
C GLU A 62 -1.78 -11.22 4.21
N GLN A 63 -0.55 -11.59 3.84
CA GLN A 63 0.12 -11.07 2.66
C GLN A 63 -0.55 -11.54 1.35
N ALA A 64 -0.95 -12.81 1.26
CA ALA A 64 -1.67 -13.34 0.11
C ALA A 64 -3.06 -12.69 -0.02
N LEU A 65 -3.77 -12.53 1.10
CA LEU A 65 -5.06 -11.83 1.13
C LEU A 65 -4.92 -10.36 0.70
N ARG A 66 -3.84 -9.68 1.10
CA ARG A 66 -3.55 -8.31 0.68
C ARG A 66 -3.28 -8.20 -0.81
N ILE A 67 -2.55 -9.13 -1.40
CA ILE A 67 -2.26 -9.16 -2.85
C ILE A 67 -3.57 -9.36 -3.62
N ARG A 68 -4.35 -10.40 -3.29
CA ARG A 68 -5.65 -10.66 -3.91
C ARG A 68 -6.60 -9.47 -3.80
N ARG A 69 -6.60 -8.79 -2.66
CA ARG A 69 -7.38 -7.57 -2.46
C ARG A 69 -7.01 -6.47 -3.45
N HIS A 70 -5.72 -6.22 -3.60
CA HIS A 70 -5.28 -5.20 -4.54
C HIS A 70 -5.59 -5.59 -5.99
N GLU A 71 -5.39 -6.84 -6.40
CA GLU A 71 -5.73 -7.31 -7.74
C GLU A 71 -7.22 -7.07 -8.07
N GLN A 72 -8.11 -7.39 -7.13
CA GLN A 72 -9.54 -7.14 -7.29
C GLN A 72 -9.87 -5.65 -7.38
N PHE A 73 -9.20 -4.80 -6.59
CA PHE A 73 -9.37 -3.34 -6.70
C PHE A 73 -8.97 -2.85 -8.09
N ILE A 74 -7.84 -3.32 -8.63
CA ILE A 74 -7.38 -2.93 -9.96
C ILE A 74 -8.35 -3.41 -11.05
N GLN A 75 -8.77 -4.68 -11.00
CA GLN A 75 -9.76 -5.23 -11.94
C GLN A 75 -11.08 -4.45 -11.91
N TYR A 76 -11.58 -4.13 -10.72
CA TYR A 76 -12.79 -3.33 -10.56
C TYR A 76 -12.62 -1.92 -11.13
N CYS A 77 -11.48 -1.27 -10.84
CA CYS A 77 -11.17 0.04 -11.39
C CYS A 77 -11.16 0.04 -12.92
N HIS A 78 -10.56 -0.97 -13.56
CA HIS A 78 -10.56 -1.10 -15.02
C HIS A 78 -11.97 -1.25 -15.59
N LYS A 79 -12.75 -2.19 -15.02
CA LYS A 79 -14.13 -2.46 -15.46
C LYS A 79 -15.03 -1.22 -15.42
N HIS A 80 -14.79 -0.33 -14.45
CA HIS A 80 -15.59 0.87 -14.21
C HIS A 80 -14.90 2.18 -14.63
N THR A 81 -13.74 2.10 -15.31
CA THR A 81 -12.97 3.26 -15.78
C THR A 81 -12.62 4.26 -14.65
N ILE A 82 -12.22 3.73 -13.49
CA ILE A 82 -11.88 4.50 -12.29
C ILE A 82 -10.37 4.74 -12.24
N SER A 83 -9.97 6.01 -12.22
CA SER A 83 -8.55 6.39 -12.14
C SER A 83 -8.03 6.64 -10.71
N PHE A 84 -8.94 6.75 -9.73
CA PHE A 84 -8.59 7.08 -8.34
C PHE A 84 -9.14 6.04 -7.37
N LEU A 85 -8.26 5.37 -6.65
CA LEU A 85 -8.59 4.44 -5.57
C LEU A 85 -8.31 5.12 -4.23
N LEU A 86 -9.29 5.13 -3.32
CA LEU A 86 -9.12 5.72 -1.99
C LEU A 86 -9.10 4.63 -0.93
N THR A 87 -8.19 4.72 0.04
CA THR A 87 -8.16 3.81 1.19
C THR A 87 -8.13 4.57 2.51
N GLY A 88 -8.68 3.96 3.54
CA GLY A 88 -8.82 4.54 4.88
C GLY A 88 -7.57 4.46 5.76
N HIS A 89 -6.39 4.27 5.18
CA HIS A 89 -5.15 4.22 5.96
C HIS A 89 -4.92 5.54 6.71
N HIS A 90 -4.53 5.43 7.97
CA HIS A 90 -4.37 6.55 8.89
C HIS A 90 -2.96 6.64 9.49
N LEU A 91 -2.69 7.66 10.31
CA LEU A 91 -1.35 7.94 10.85
C LEU A 91 -0.82 6.76 11.67
N ASP A 92 -1.66 6.14 12.50
CA ASP A 92 -1.25 4.98 13.30
C ASP A 92 -0.81 3.80 12.40
N ASP A 93 -1.48 3.54 11.26
CA ASP A 93 -1.07 2.50 10.31
C ASP A 93 0.31 2.81 9.70
N ARG A 94 0.57 4.09 9.44
CA ARG A 94 1.85 4.57 8.91
C ARG A 94 2.95 4.34 9.94
N ILE A 95 2.71 4.67 11.21
CA ILE A 95 3.64 4.46 12.33
C ILE A 95 3.92 2.96 12.52
N GLU A 96 2.88 2.13 12.57
CA GLU A 96 3.01 0.67 12.68
C GLU A 96 3.88 0.10 11.56
N THR A 97 3.64 0.54 10.33
CA THR A 97 4.42 0.11 9.16
C THR A 97 5.85 0.63 9.22
N THR A 98 6.08 1.87 9.66
CA THR A 98 7.42 2.43 9.86
C THR A 98 8.21 1.59 10.86
N LEU A 99 7.64 1.29 12.02
CA LEU A 99 8.31 0.52 13.07
C LEU A 99 8.55 -0.94 12.66
N LEU A 100 7.60 -1.56 11.96
CA LEU A 100 7.78 -2.90 11.40
C LEU A 100 8.93 -2.93 10.38
N ASN A 101 9.01 -1.93 9.51
CA ASN A 101 10.11 -1.81 8.55
C ASN A 101 11.45 -1.57 9.25
N MET A 102 11.49 -0.76 10.31
CA MET A 102 12.68 -0.57 11.14
C MET A 102 13.13 -1.87 11.80
N LYS A 103 12.21 -2.64 12.38
CA LYS A 103 12.49 -3.97 12.95
C LYS A 103 13.13 -4.90 11.91
N ARG A 104 12.68 -4.81 10.65
CA ARG A 104 13.20 -5.60 9.52
C ARG A 104 14.49 -5.05 8.90
N GLY A 105 15.07 -3.99 9.47
CA GLY A 105 16.34 -3.40 9.01
C GLY A 105 16.21 -2.52 7.76
N ALA A 106 15.05 -1.92 7.53
CA ALA A 106 14.84 -1.06 6.37
C ALA A 106 15.69 0.22 6.39
N ASN A 107 16.04 0.70 5.20
CA ASN A 107 16.69 1.99 5.01
C ASN A 107 15.69 3.16 5.16
N ILE A 108 16.18 4.39 4.96
CA ILE A 108 15.37 5.62 5.05
C ILE A 108 14.14 5.64 4.13
N ASN A 109 14.20 4.92 3.00
CA ASN A 109 13.06 4.80 2.10
C ASN A 109 11.98 3.87 2.64
N GLY A 110 12.37 2.78 3.31
CA GLY A 110 11.42 1.91 4.01
C GLY A 110 10.82 2.55 5.25
N ILE A 111 11.53 3.50 5.89
CA ILE A 111 11.01 4.29 7.03
C ILE A 111 9.85 5.20 6.61
N LYS A 112 9.87 5.72 5.38
CA LYS A 112 8.78 6.54 4.81
C LYS A 112 7.42 5.80 4.85
N ALA A 113 7.47 4.46 4.86
CA ALA A 113 6.35 3.57 5.04
C ALA A 113 5.22 3.84 4.03
N ILE A 114 4.05 4.25 4.53
CA ILE A 114 2.86 4.50 3.72
C ILE A 114 2.88 5.94 3.20
N ASN A 115 2.97 6.12 1.88
CA ASN A 115 2.88 7.45 1.24
C ASN A 115 1.44 7.95 1.18
N VAL A 116 1.25 9.28 1.24
CA VAL A 116 -0.08 9.93 1.09
C VAL A 116 -0.77 9.56 -0.22
N SER A 117 0.01 9.49 -1.30
CA SER A 117 -0.43 9.07 -2.62
C SER A 117 0.59 8.13 -3.25
N ASP A 118 0.10 7.21 -4.07
CA ASP A 118 0.93 6.37 -4.93
C ASP A 118 0.44 6.52 -6.37
N SER A 119 1.19 7.29 -7.16
CA SER A 119 0.96 7.40 -8.59
C SER A 119 1.46 6.11 -9.23
N HIS A 120 0.58 5.40 -9.95
CA HIS A 120 0.85 4.09 -10.53
C HIS A 120 0.75 2.93 -9.52
N PHE A 121 -0.29 2.92 -8.70
CA PHE A 121 -0.51 1.87 -7.70
C PHE A 121 -0.83 0.55 -8.39
N LEU A 122 0.18 -0.30 -8.59
CA LEU A 122 0.13 -1.58 -9.32
C LEU A 122 -0.31 -1.48 -10.79
N ASP A 123 -0.84 -0.34 -11.22
CA ASP A 123 -1.27 -0.02 -12.57
C ASP A 123 -0.96 1.45 -12.89
N PRO A 124 -0.38 1.78 -14.05
CA PRO A 124 0.01 3.14 -14.40
C PRO A 124 -1.15 4.14 -14.51
N ASN A 125 -2.39 3.68 -14.70
CA ASN A 125 -3.57 4.53 -14.86
C ASN A 125 -4.35 4.72 -13.55
N ILE A 126 -3.94 4.04 -12.47
CA ILE A 126 -4.61 4.10 -11.17
C ILE A 126 -3.72 4.83 -10.16
N THR A 127 -4.28 5.86 -9.56
CA THR A 127 -3.66 6.60 -8.45
C THR A 127 -4.32 6.20 -7.14
N LEU A 128 -3.52 5.68 -6.20
CA LEU A 128 -3.99 5.39 -4.85
C LEU A 128 -3.83 6.63 -3.96
N LEU A 129 -4.91 7.01 -3.28
CA LEU A 129 -4.98 8.13 -2.36
C LEU A 129 -5.33 7.65 -0.95
N ARG A 130 -4.71 8.28 0.05
CA ARG A 130 -4.95 7.98 1.47
C ARG A 130 -5.30 9.26 2.22
N PRO A 131 -6.53 9.77 2.10
CA PRO A 131 -6.89 11.07 2.67
C PRO A 131 -6.75 11.14 4.19
N LEU A 132 -6.83 10.00 4.88
CA LEU A 132 -6.78 9.93 6.34
C LEU A 132 -5.36 9.75 6.92
N ILE A 133 -4.33 9.71 6.08
CA ILE A 133 -2.97 9.29 6.47
C ILE A 133 -2.29 10.19 7.50
N ASN A 134 -2.75 11.44 7.65
CA ASN A 134 -2.25 12.41 8.61
C ASN A 134 -3.15 12.54 9.85
N HIS A 135 -4.21 11.74 9.94
CA HIS A 135 -5.13 11.71 11.07
C HIS A 135 -4.87 10.48 11.93
N THR A 136 -4.90 10.65 13.24
CA THR A 136 -4.77 9.56 14.21
C THR A 136 -6.04 8.72 14.25
N LYS A 137 -5.93 7.48 14.74
CA LYS A 137 -7.11 6.65 15.00
C LYS A 137 -8.07 7.31 15.98
N GLN A 138 -7.54 8.02 16.98
CA GLN A 138 -8.34 8.75 17.97
C GLN A 138 -9.16 9.88 17.31
N GLU A 139 -8.56 10.68 16.44
CA GLU A 139 -9.27 11.74 15.69
C GLU A 139 -10.35 11.14 14.78
N ILE A 140 -10.08 10.01 14.13
CA ILE A 140 -11.04 9.31 13.29
C ILE A 140 -12.25 8.81 14.12
N ILE A 141 -12.00 8.23 15.28
CA ILE A 141 -13.06 7.78 16.19
C ILE A 141 -13.86 8.98 16.71
N GLN A 142 -13.19 10.07 17.08
CA GLN A 142 -13.85 11.28 17.54
C GLN A 142 -14.74 11.88 16.43
N TYR A 143 -14.24 11.94 15.20
CA TYR A 143 -15.02 12.37 14.04
C TYR A 143 -16.26 11.50 13.83
N CYS A 144 -16.14 10.17 13.95
CA CYS A 144 -17.30 9.27 13.89
C CYS A 144 -18.32 9.57 14.98
N LYS A 145 -17.89 9.81 16.22
CA LYS A 145 -18.78 10.15 17.34
C LYS A 145 -19.49 11.48 17.12
N ASP A 146 -18.74 12.53 16.77
CA ASP A 146 -19.28 13.88 16.58
C ASP A 146 -20.32 13.95 15.46
N ASN A 147 -20.18 13.09 14.44
CA ASN A 147 -21.09 13.03 13.30
C ASN A 147 -22.10 11.86 13.40
N SER A 148 -22.16 11.17 14.55
CA SER A 148 -23.04 10.00 14.75
C SER A 148 -22.92 8.92 13.65
N ILE A 149 -21.71 8.72 13.15
CA ILE A 149 -21.42 7.75 12.09
C ILE A 149 -21.31 6.36 12.72
N PRO A 150 -22.13 5.39 12.30
CA PRO A 150 -22.00 4.02 12.80
C PRO A 150 -20.67 3.41 12.29
N TYR A 151 -19.99 2.68 13.17
CA TYR A 151 -18.80 1.92 12.85
C TYR A 151 -18.73 0.68 13.73
N LEU A 152 -18.16 -0.42 13.20
CA LEU A 152 -17.92 -1.63 13.97
C LEU A 152 -16.55 -1.57 14.63
N ASN A 153 -16.48 -2.05 15.87
CA ASN A 153 -15.21 -2.30 16.54
C ASN A 153 -14.70 -3.66 16.10
N ASP A 154 -13.55 -3.68 15.43
CA ASP A 154 -12.93 -4.92 14.96
C ASP A 154 -12.38 -5.74 16.16
N PRO A 155 -12.93 -6.93 16.45
CA PRO A 155 -12.49 -7.78 17.57
C PRO A 155 -11.08 -8.36 17.36
N THR A 156 -10.52 -8.32 16.15
CA THR A 156 -9.12 -8.74 15.93
C THR A 156 -8.10 -7.76 16.51
N ASN A 157 -8.52 -6.58 16.98
CA ASN A 157 -7.66 -5.64 17.73
C ASN A 157 -7.20 -6.19 19.09
N THR A 158 -7.85 -7.23 19.62
CA THR A 158 -7.52 -7.82 20.93
C THR A 158 -6.84 -9.19 20.84
N ASN A 159 -6.63 -9.72 19.63
CA ASN A 159 -6.05 -11.06 19.45
C ASN A 159 -4.55 -10.98 19.14
N THR A 160 -3.74 -11.49 20.09
CA THR A 160 -2.27 -11.41 20.10
C THR A 160 -1.58 -12.33 19.10
N ASP A 161 -2.30 -13.31 18.55
CA ASP A 161 -1.69 -14.45 17.86
C ASP A 161 -1.62 -14.31 16.33
N TYR A 162 -2.07 -13.18 15.77
CA TYR A 162 -2.39 -13.12 14.33
C TYR A 162 -1.39 -12.38 13.41
N SER A 163 -0.61 -11.39 13.86
CA SER A 163 0.39 -10.73 12.96
C SER A 163 1.51 -9.94 13.64
N GLU A 164 2.65 -9.78 12.97
CA GLU A 164 3.74 -8.90 13.43
C GLU A 164 3.29 -7.43 13.61
N ARG A 165 2.29 -6.99 12.83
CA ARG A 165 1.74 -5.63 12.93
C ARG A 165 0.92 -5.48 14.21
N ASN A 166 0.10 -6.47 14.56
CA ASN A 166 -0.64 -6.47 15.83
C ASN A 166 0.30 -6.40 17.04
N HIS A 167 1.41 -7.14 17.00
CA HIS A 167 2.43 -7.08 18.04
C HIS A 167 3.02 -5.66 18.17
N ILE A 168 3.38 -5.01 17.06
CA ILE A 168 3.87 -3.62 17.09
C ILE A 168 2.80 -2.68 17.66
N ARG A 169 1.53 -2.82 17.25
CA ARG A 169 0.41 -1.99 17.75
C ARG A 169 0.27 -2.07 19.28
N ILE A 170 0.34 -3.28 19.86
CA ILE A 170 0.26 -3.48 21.31
C ILE A 170 1.45 -2.82 22.00
N LEU A 171 2.67 -3.03 21.49
CA LEU A 171 3.88 -2.44 22.06
C LEU A 171 3.82 -0.91 22.11
N ILE A 172 3.19 -0.29 21.11
CA ILE A 172 3.12 1.18 21.03
C ILE A 172 1.84 1.78 21.62
N GLN A 173 0.88 0.96 22.08
CA GLN A 173 -0.47 1.46 22.42
C GLN A 173 -0.42 2.60 23.46
N ASP A 174 0.45 2.48 24.46
CA ASP A 174 0.55 3.45 25.55
C ASP A 174 1.16 4.77 25.04
N TYR A 175 1.97 4.71 23.98
CA TYR A 175 2.58 5.87 23.33
C TYR A 175 1.62 6.55 22.35
N LEU A 176 0.66 5.82 21.76
CA LEU A 176 -0.39 6.40 20.91
C LEU A 176 -1.33 7.35 21.67
N SER A 177 -1.24 7.40 23.00
CA SER A 177 -1.96 8.41 23.80
C SER A 177 -1.14 9.70 24.03
N THR A 178 0.11 9.74 23.56
CA THR A 178 1.06 10.82 23.86
C THR A 178 1.21 11.77 22.67
N PRO A 179 0.80 13.05 22.76
CA PRO A 179 0.89 14.00 21.63
C PRO A 179 2.30 14.18 21.07
N GLN A 180 3.31 14.10 21.93
CA GLN A 180 4.72 14.22 21.55
C GLN A 180 5.15 13.09 20.61
N PHE A 181 4.60 11.88 20.79
CA PHE A 181 4.88 10.73 19.94
C PHE A 181 4.46 11.00 18.50
N TYR A 182 3.20 11.43 18.30
CA TYR A 182 2.71 11.82 16.97
C TYR A 182 3.47 13.01 16.38
N THR A 183 3.82 13.99 17.21
CA THR A 183 4.63 15.15 16.78
C THR A 183 5.99 14.70 16.22
N SER A 184 6.68 13.76 16.89
CA SER A 184 7.95 13.23 16.41
C SER A 184 7.82 12.50 15.06
N PHE A 185 6.78 11.69 14.88
CA PHE A 185 6.53 10.99 13.61
C PHE A 185 6.14 11.95 12.48
N ASN A 186 5.31 12.95 12.74
CA ASN A 186 4.96 13.96 11.74
C ASN A 186 6.21 14.74 11.29
N ASN A 187 7.05 15.20 12.22
CA ASN A 187 8.31 15.86 11.87
C ASN A 187 9.23 14.95 11.03
N LEU A 188 9.29 13.66 11.35
CA LEU A 188 10.04 12.68 10.56
C LEU A 188 9.47 12.57 9.14
N TYR A 189 8.15 12.43 9.00
CA TYR A 189 7.50 12.31 7.69
C TYR A 189 7.66 13.56 6.84
N ASP A 190 7.51 14.75 7.41
CA ASP A 190 7.73 16.02 6.73
C ASP A 190 9.17 16.13 6.21
N PHE A 191 10.15 15.76 7.05
CA PHE A 191 11.55 15.74 6.63
C PHE A 191 11.79 14.77 5.47
N LEU A 192 11.21 13.57 5.51
CA LEU A 192 11.36 12.55 4.48
C LEU A 192 10.68 12.96 3.15
N GLU A 193 9.55 13.64 3.22
CA GLU A 193 8.82 14.08 2.03
C GLU A 193 9.53 15.25 1.32
N ASN A 194 10.01 16.22 2.10
CA ASN A 194 10.70 17.40 1.56
C ASN A 194 12.07 17.07 0.93
N ASN A 195 12.80 16.07 1.45
CA ASN A 195 14.10 15.68 0.90
C ASN A 195 14.00 14.78 -0.35
N ASN A 196 12.83 14.19 -0.64
CA ASN A 196 12.65 13.29 -1.79
C ASN A 196 12.42 14.01 -3.13
N GLN A 197 12.05 15.29 -3.14
CA GLN A 197 11.74 16.02 -4.38
C GLN A 197 12.99 16.37 -5.22
N LYS A 198 14.21 16.24 -4.68
CA LYS A 198 15.43 16.75 -5.34
C LYS A 198 16.15 15.81 -6.31
N ASN A 199 15.77 14.53 -6.52
CA ASN A 199 16.57 13.62 -7.36
C ASN A 199 15.79 12.41 -7.93
N ILE A 200 15.17 12.46 -9.12
CA ILE A 200 14.75 11.22 -9.82
C ILE A 200 14.72 11.34 -11.37
N ALA A 201 15.65 10.67 -12.08
CA ALA A 201 15.38 10.10 -13.41
C ALA A 201 14.77 8.69 -13.24
N ARG A 202 13.94 8.15 -14.14
CA ARG A 202 13.21 6.87 -13.92
C ARG A 202 13.74 5.75 -14.85
N LYS A 203 14.05 4.58 -14.29
CA LYS A 203 14.33 3.31 -15.01
C LYS A 203 13.31 2.24 -14.58
N GLN A 204 13.12 1.18 -15.35
CA GLN A 204 12.23 0.05 -15.01
C GLN A 204 13.04 -1.25 -14.97
N VAL A 205 12.64 -2.19 -14.12
CA VAL A 205 13.20 -3.53 -14.02
C VAL A 205 12.08 -4.53 -14.31
N THR A 206 12.38 -5.48 -15.20
CA THR A 206 11.51 -6.59 -15.55
C THR A 206 12.12 -7.87 -14.96
N ILE A 207 11.33 -8.60 -14.18
CA ILE A 207 11.70 -9.92 -13.66
C ILE A 207 10.95 -10.97 -14.48
N ILE A 208 11.64 -12.06 -14.83
CA ILE A 208 11.06 -13.16 -15.59
C ILE A 208 11.24 -14.46 -14.80
N GLU A 209 10.12 -15.12 -14.48
CA GLU A 209 10.05 -16.46 -13.91
C GLU A 209 9.16 -17.33 -14.80
N GLN A 210 9.69 -18.42 -15.37
CA GLN A 210 8.90 -19.41 -16.13
C GLN A 210 7.89 -18.79 -17.12
N ASP A 211 8.36 -17.86 -17.96
CA ASP A 211 7.58 -17.11 -18.97
C ASP A 211 6.52 -16.13 -18.45
N THR A 212 6.49 -15.84 -17.15
CA THR A 212 5.71 -14.74 -16.55
C THR A 212 6.58 -13.49 -16.36
N TYR A 213 5.99 -12.31 -16.55
CA TYR A 213 6.69 -11.02 -16.48
C TYR A 213 6.13 -10.14 -15.36
N ASP A 214 7.01 -9.69 -14.48
CA ASP A 214 6.68 -8.64 -13.50
C ASP A 214 7.40 -7.34 -13.85
N LEU A 215 6.62 -6.26 -14.01
CA LEU A 215 7.13 -4.93 -14.39
C LEU A 215 7.24 -4.00 -13.19
N ILE A 216 8.44 -3.49 -12.93
CA ILE A 216 8.73 -2.78 -11.69
C ILE A 216 9.45 -1.47 -11.99
N THR A 217 8.91 -0.36 -11.49
CA THR A 217 9.47 0.98 -11.77
C THR A 217 10.49 1.38 -10.71
N ILE A 218 11.75 1.58 -11.14
CA ILE A 218 12.86 2.05 -10.32
C ILE A 218 13.19 3.51 -10.63
N SER A 219 12.76 4.40 -9.74
CA SER A 219 13.27 5.77 -9.69
C SER A 219 14.79 5.81 -9.36
N SER A 220 15.60 6.35 -10.26
CA SER A 220 17.04 6.61 -10.09
C SER A 220 17.24 7.82 -9.18
N GLY A 221 17.30 7.54 -7.89
CA GLY A 221 17.61 8.54 -6.86
C GLY A 221 18.06 7.92 -5.55
N ASN A 222 17.92 6.60 -5.37
CA ASN A 222 18.28 5.90 -4.15
C ASN A 222 19.00 4.58 -4.49
N ARG A 223 19.92 4.17 -3.60
CA ARG A 223 20.77 2.98 -3.72
C ARG A 223 19.98 1.80 -4.30
N THR A 224 20.28 1.47 -5.54
CA THR A 224 19.76 0.33 -6.31
C THR A 224 19.70 -0.99 -5.51
N PRO A 225 20.67 -1.30 -4.62
CA PRO A 225 20.67 -2.51 -3.77
C PRO A 225 19.45 -2.65 -2.86
N ASP A 226 18.97 -1.55 -2.26
CA ASP A 226 17.87 -1.61 -1.30
C ASP A 226 16.51 -1.88 -1.98
N LYS A 227 16.36 -1.42 -3.22
CA LYS A 227 15.15 -1.66 -4.02
C LYS A 227 15.14 -3.06 -4.60
N LEU A 228 16.31 -3.57 -5.02
CA LEU A 228 16.44 -4.99 -5.36
C LEU A 228 16.21 -5.87 -4.12
N TYR A 229 16.68 -5.48 -2.93
CA TYR A 229 16.42 -6.25 -1.72
C TYR A 229 14.91 -6.38 -1.40
N ASN A 230 14.17 -5.27 -1.45
CA ASN A 230 12.70 -5.31 -1.28
C ASN A 230 12.00 -6.12 -2.38
N LEU A 231 12.59 -6.18 -3.58
CA LEU A 231 12.15 -7.00 -4.71
C LEU A 231 12.18 -8.49 -4.36
N TYR A 232 13.31 -8.95 -3.83
CA TYR A 232 13.56 -10.37 -3.53
C TYR A 232 12.77 -10.90 -2.34
N GLN A 233 12.48 -10.03 -1.36
CA GLN A 233 11.61 -10.38 -0.24
C GLN A 233 10.18 -10.76 -0.69
N ASN A 234 9.70 -10.21 -1.81
CA ASN A 234 8.38 -10.57 -2.35
C ASN A 234 8.36 -11.95 -3.01
N TYR A 235 9.51 -12.51 -3.40
CA TYR A 235 9.63 -13.86 -3.99
C TYR A 235 10.19 -14.91 -3.01
N SER A 236 10.19 -14.62 -1.70
CA SER A 236 10.70 -15.53 -0.65
C SER A 236 12.17 -15.91 -0.80
N ILE A 237 12.99 -15.06 -1.43
CA ILE A 237 14.43 -15.29 -1.57
C ILE A 237 15.17 -14.55 -0.45
N SER A 238 15.83 -15.31 0.43
CA SER A 238 16.64 -14.74 1.51
C SER A 238 17.94 -14.15 0.96
N ILE A 239 18.08 -12.83 0.99
CA ILE A 239 19.30 -12.13 0.57
C ILE A 239 19.77 -11.21 1.69
N ASN A 240 21.08 -11.10 1.89
CA ASN A 240 21.65 -10.10 2.78
C ASN A 240 21.79 -8.76 2.02
N PRO A 241 21.09 -7.68 2.43
CA PRO A 241 21.11 -6.38 1.76
C PRO A 241 22.49 -5.71 1.77
N ARG A 242 23.40 -6.14 2.66
CA ARG A 242 24.80 -5.67 2.71
C ARG A 242 25.76 -6.57 1.92
N SER A 243 25.25 -7.51 1.12
CA SER A 243 26.12 -8.37 0.31
C SER A 243 26.75 -7.59 -0.83
N THR A 244 28.06 -7.75 -1.01
CA THR A 244 28.81 -7.28 -2.17
C THR A 244 28.23 -7.79 -3.49
N THR A 245 27.48 -8.90 -3.43
CA THR A 245 26.76 -9.50 -4.56
C THR A 245 25.64 -8.61 -5.10
N LEU A 246 24.84 -7.97 -4.23
CA LEU A 246 23.76 -7.06 -4.66
C LEU A 246 24.31 -5.79 -5.30
N ASP A 247 25.39 -5.24 -4.74
CA ASP A 247 26.06 -4.07 -5.31
C ASP A 247 26.60 -4.38 -6.72
N SER A 248 27.24 -5.55 -6.89
CA SER A 248 27.74 -6.00 -8.19
C SER A 248 26.61 -6.22 -9.21
N LEU A 249 25.49 -6.82 -8.80
CA LEU A 249 24.30 -7.00 -9.65
C LEU A 249 23.74 -5.64 -10.10
N CYS A 250 23.67 -4.68 -9.18
CA CYS A 250 23.20 -3.32 -9.47
C CYS A 250 24.09 -2.59 -10.48
N GLU A 251 25.41 -2.69 -10.33
CA GLU A 251 26.35 -2.11 -11.29
C GLU A 251 26.18 -2.73 -12.67
N GLN A 252 26.04 -4.05 -12.75
CA GLN A 252 25.86 -4.77 -14.01
C GLN A 252 24.55 -4.41 -14.72
N LEU A 253 23.44 -4.29 -13.97
CA LEU A 253 22.13 -3.87 -14.52
C LEU A 253 22.15 -2.42 -15.00
N ASN A 254 22.93 -1.54 -14.37
CA ASN A 254 22.96 -0.12 -14.71
C ASN A 254 23.82 0.23 -15.93
N LYS A 255 24.68 -0.68 -16.39
CA LYS A 255 25.61 -0.44 -17.52
C LYS A 255 24.89 -0.15 -18.85
N LYS A 256 23.79 -0.85 -19.17
CA LYS A 256 23.05 -0.64 -20.43
C LYS A 256 21.58 -1.10 -20.29
N SER A 257 20.67 -0.36 -20.92
CA SER A 257 19.26 -0.75 -21.05
C SER A 257 19.16 -2.12 -21.74
N GLY A 258 18.40 -3.04 -21.16
CA GLY A 258 18.21 -4.40 -21.63
C GLY A 258 19.26 -5.42 -21.20
N ASN A 259 20.20 -5.05 -20.33
CA ASN A 259 21.13 -6.02 -19.73
C ASN A 259 20.37 -7.05 -18.92
N LYS A 260 20.62 -8.33 -19.21
CA LYS A 260 20.06 -9.49 -18.50
C LYS A 260 21.08 -10.07 -17.55
N ILE A 261 20.66 -10.44 -16.36
CA ILE A 261 21.49 -11.19 -15.41
C ILE A 261 20.69 -12.38 -14.89
N SER A 262 21.35 -13.53 -14.78
CA SER A 262 20.79 -14.70 -14.11
C SER A 262 21.25 -14.72 -12.66
N TYR A 263 20.30 -14.84 -11.73
CA TYR A 263 20.59 -14.97 -10.31
C TYR A 263 19.60 -15.95 -9.67
N GLN A 264 20.11 -17.04 -9.09
CA GLN A 264 19.33 -18.08 -8.42
C GLN A 264 18.14 -18.61 -9.25
N GLY A 265 18.33 -18.81 -10.55
CA GLY A 265 17.30 -19.34 -11.46
C GLY A 265 16.37 -18.29 -12.08
N LEU A 266 16.42 -17.03 -11.62
CA LEU A 266 15.66 -15.92 -12.18
C LEU A 266 16.48 -15.14 -13.21
N THR A 267 15.81 -14.60 -14.23
CA THR A 267 16.42 -13.67 -15.19
C THR A 267 15.91 -12.25 -14.93
N ILE A 268 16.83 -11.33 -14.63
CA ILE A 268 16.53 -9.94 -14.28
C ILE A 268 17.03 -9.03 -15.38
N SER A 269 16.18 -8.12 -15.85
CA SER A 269 16.52 -7.15 -16.89
C SER A 269 16.16 -5.72 -16.49
N ALA A 270 17.04 -4.75 -16.72
CA ALA A 270 16.75 -3.33 -16.46
C ALA A 270 16.59 -2.56 -17.78
N TYR A 271 15.45 -1.90 -17.97
CA TYR A 271 15.10 -1.14 -19.17
C TYR A 271 14.89 0.34 -18.87
N SER A 272 15.10 1.20 -19.87
CA SER A 272 14.57 2.56 -19.82
C SER A 272 13.05 2.53 -19.93
N TYR A 273 12.37 3.51 -19.33
CA TYR A 273 10.90 3.61 -19.39
C TYR A 273 10.38 3.56 -20.84
N ALA A 274 11.00 4.33 -21.75
CA ALA A 274 10.64 4.33 -23.16
C ALA A 274 10.86 2.97 -23.85
N SER A 275 11.87 2.21 -23.44
CA SER A 275 12.15 0.88 -24.00
C SER A 275 11.16 -0.19 -23.55
N VAL A 276 10.55 -0.03 -22.38
CA VAL A 276 9.53 -0.97 -21.88
C VAL A 276 8.21 -0.77 -22.59
N ILE A 277 7.75 0.48 -22.75
CA ILE A 277 6.49 0.77 -23.46
C ILE A 277 6.50 0.12 -24.84
N LYS A 278 7.58 0.31 -25.59
CA LYS A 278 7.77 -0.30 -26.91
C LYS A 278 7.71 -1.85 -26.88
N LYS A 279 8.16 -2.47 -25.80
CA LYS A 279 8.27 -3.94 -25.68
C LYS A 279 7.00 -4.60 -25.16
N ILE A 280 6.10 -3.83 -24.54
CA ILE A 280 4.75 -4.28 -24.15
C ILE A 280 3.80 -4.18 -25.36
N GLU A 281 4.08 -3.29 -26.30
CA GLU A 281 3.29 -3.09 -27.52
C GLU A 281 3.64 -4.09 -28.66
N GLU A 282 4.80 -4.75 -28.59
CA GLU A 282 5.26 -5.82 -29.50
C GLU A 282 4.79 -7.21 -29.04
#